data_AF-A0AAC8TJP1-F1
#
_entry.id   AF-A0AAC8TJP1-F1
#
_cell.length_a   1.000
_cell.length_b   1.000
_cell.length_c   1.000
_cell.angle_alpha   90.00
_cell.angle_beta   90.00
_cell.angle_gamma   90.00
#
_symmetry.space_group_name_H-M   'P 1'
#
loop_
_entity.id
_entity.type
_entity.pdbx_description
1 polymer ?
#
loop_
_entity_poly.entity_id
_entity_poly.type
_entity_poly.pdbx_seq_one_letter_code
_entity_poly.pdbx_strand_id
1 'polypeptide(L)'
;MLNLRGRALPYLRLREMLGVQGPAAGRESVVVLGHGGSRAGLVVDSLFGEGQCVLKPLGRLFRHLPGVSGSTILGSGRVGLVLDVPTLLRTAIRQRAAVS
;
A
#
# COMPACT_ATOMS: atom_id res chain seq x y z
N MET A 1 -13.27 -6.17 -8.60
CA MET A 1 -13.58 -4.79 -8.17
C MET A 1 -14.06 -4.82 -6.72
N LEU A 2 -13.65 -3.86 -5.88
CA LEU A 2 -14.20 -3.71 -4.53
C LEU A 2 -15.36 -2.70 -4.59
N ASN A 3 -16.53 -3.05 -4.07
CA ASN A 3 -17.65 -2.13 -4.00
C ASN A 3 -17.60 -1.37 -2.66
N LEU A 4 -17.33 -0.06 -2.72
CA LEU A 4 -17.32 0.80 -1.54
C LEU A 4 -18.43 1.84 -1.70
N ARG A 5 -19.52 1.64 -0.93
CA ARG A 5 -20.71 2.51 -0.94
C ARG A 5 -21.30 2.73 -2.35
N GLY A 6 -21.39 1.66 -3.14
CA GLY A 6 -21.97 1.71 -4.49
C GLY A 6 -21.02 2.21 -5.58
N ARG A 7 -19.75 2.53 -5.25
CA ARG A 7 -18.74 2.93 -6.23
C ARG A 7 -17.70 1.83 -6.39
N ALA A 8 -17.42 1.48 -7.64
CA ALA A 8 -16.33 0.56 -7.95
C ALA A 8 -14.99 1.22 -7.64
N LEU A 9 -14.27 0.66 -6.66
CA LEU A 9 -12.98 1.12 -6.24
C LEU A 9 -11.89 0.18 -6.79
N PRO A 10 -10.92 0.69 -7.59
CA PRO A 10 -9.74 -0.08 -7.92
C PRO A 10 -8.96 -0.36 -6.64
N TYR A 11 -8.26 -1.49 -6.57
CA TYR A 11 -7.52 -1.85 -5.37
C TYR A 11 -6.21 -2.54 -5.69
N LEU A 12 -5.29 -2.50 -4.73
CA LEU A 12 -4.03 -3.25 -4.72
C LEU A 12 -3.97 -4.12 -3.48
N ARG A 13 -3.36 -5.30 -3.59
CA ARG A 13 -3.00 -6.14 -2.45
C ARG A 13 -1.54 -5.88 -2.08
N LEU A 14 -1.31 -5.36 -0.87
CA LEU A 14 0.04 -4.98 -0.45
C LEU A 14 1.01 -6.18 -0.47
N ARG A 15 0.54 -7.36 -0.06
CA ARG A 15 1.34 -8.58 -0.06
C ARG A 15 1.84 -8.97 -1.45
N GLU A 16 0.98 -8.88 -2.46
CA GLU A 16 1.32 -9.21 -3.86
C GLU A 16 2.32 -8.21 -4.41
N MET A 17 2.12 -6.92 -4.13
CA MET A 17 3.03 -5.85 -4.53
C MET A 17 4.43 -6.03 -3.92
N LEU A 18 4.52 -6.53 -2.70
CA LEU A 18 5.79 -6.78 -2.00
C LEU A 18 6.34 -8.20 -2.21
N GLY A 19 5.66 -9.05 -2.99
CA GLY A 19 6.07 -10.43 -3.23
C GLY A 19 6.07 -11.33 -1.98
N VAL A 20 5.31 -10.97 -0.95
CA VAL A 20 5.24 -11.72 0.31
C VAL A 20 4.61 -13.08 0.06
N GLN A 21 5.38 -14.13 0.31
CA GLN A 21 4.95 -15.52 0.19
C GLN A 21 4.25 -15.99 1.47
N GLY A 22 3.37 -16.98 1.34
CA GLY A 22 2.67 -17.62 2.46
C GLY A 22 1.15 -17.46 2.41
N PRO A 23 0.44 -18.10 3.36
CA PRO A 23 -1.01 -18.05 3.40
C PRO A 23 -1.50 -16.61 3.65
N ALA A 24 -2.56 -16.24 2.95
CA ALA A 24 -3.30 -15.00 3.21
C ALA A 24 -3.75 -14.94 4.66
N ALA A 25 -3.77 -13.74 5.25
CA ALA A 25 -4.40 -13.54 6.54
C ALA A 25 -5.88 -13.92 6.47
N GLY A 26 -6.39 -14.61 7.50
CA GLY A 26 -7.80 -15.04 7.56
C GLY A 26 -8.79 -13.87 7.56
N ARG A 27 -8.34 -12.67 7.95
CA ARG A 27 -9.07 -11.41 7.83
C ARG A 27 -8.18 -10.37 7.17
N GLU A 28 -8.76 -9.59 6.27
CA GLU A 28 -8.08 -8.48 5.58
C GLU A 28 -8.80 -7.17 5.89
N SER A 29 -8.03 -6.08 5.88
CA SER A 29 -8.54 -4.73 5.99
C SER A 29 -8.29 -3.97 4.70
N VAL A 30 -9.18 -3.05 4.36
CA VAL A 30 -9.00 -2.16 3.19
C VAL A 30 -8.78 -0.74 3.67
N VAL A 31 -7.62 -0.19 3.38
CA VAL A 31 -7.30 1.23 3.56
C VAL A 31 -7.69 1.98 2.29
N VAL A 32 -8.52 3.01 2.42
CA VAL A 32 -8.89 3.85 1.27
C VAL A 32 -7.82 4.94 1.10
N LEU A 33 -7.05 4.84 0.03
CA LEU A 33 -6.06 5.83 -0.38
C LEU A 33 -6.75 6.96 -1.15
N GLY A 34 -6.29 8.20 -0.95
CA GLY A 34 -6.80 9.38 -1.65
C GLY A 34 -5.70 10.40 -1.95
N HIS A 35 -5.62 10.85 -3.20
CA HIS A 35 -4.73 11.93 -3.62
C HIS A 35 -5.26 12.56 -4.92
N GLY A 36 -5.31 13.89 -5.01
CA GLY A 36 -5.71 14.60 -6.23
C GLY A 36 -7.07 14.16 -6.81
N GLY A 37 -8.08 13.91 -5.96
CA GLY A 37 -9.41 13.44 -6.38
C GLY A 37 -9.51 11.96 -6.76
N SER A 38 -8.37 11.28 -6.94
CA SER A 38 -8.31 9.84 -7.20
C SER A 38 -8.41 9.03 -5.91
N ARG A 39 -9.05 7.86 -5.97
CA ARG A 39 -9.18 6.92 -4.84
C ARG A 39 -8.90 5.48 -5.27
N ALA A 40 -8.28 4.72 -4.37
CA ALA A 40 -8.09 3.27 -4.50
C ALA A 40 -8.11 2.59 -3.13
N GLY A 41 -8.39 1.29 -3.11
CA GLY A 41 -8.24 0.46 -1.93
C GLY A 41 -6.83 -0.13 -1.84
N LEU A 42 -6.26 -0.17 -0.65
CA LEU A 42 -5.07 -0.95 -0.35
C LEU A 42 -5.46 -2.05 0.64
N VAL A 43 -5.43 -3.29 0.19
CA VAL A 43 -5.73 -4.47 1.00
C VAL A 43 -4.49 -4.81 1.82
N VAL A 44 -4.67 -4.88 3.13
CA VAL A 44 -3.62 -5.17 4.13
C VAL A 44 -4.12 -6.25 5.11
N ASP A 45 -3.19 -6.94 5.75
CA ASP A 45 -3.52 -8.02 6.69
C ASP A 45 -4.12 -7.47 8.00
N SER A 46 -3.52 -6.42 8.53
CA SER A 46 -3.91 -5.82 9.81
C SER A 46 -3.59 -4.33 9.87
N LEU A 47 -4.32 -3.61 10.71
CA LEU A 47 -4.10 -2.20 11.03
C LEU A 47 -3.55 -2.09 12.45
N PHE A 48 -2.41 -1.43 12.59
CA PHE A 48 -1.75 -1.21 13.89
C PHE A 48 -2.07 0.16 14.51
N GLY A 49 -2.95 0.94 13.88
CA GLY A 49 -3.30 2.30 14.29
C GLY A 49 -2.46 3.38 13.62
N GLU A 50 -2.52 4.58 14.18
CA GLU A 50 -1.81 5.77 13.70
C GLU A 50 -0.58 6.03 14.57
N GLY A 51 0.47 6.61 13.98
CA GLY A 51 1.70 6.94 14.71
C GLY A 51 2.61 7.88 13.94
N GLN A 52 3.53 8.52 14.66
CA GLN A 52 4.58 9.33 14.07
C GLN A 52 5.82 8.49 13.80
N CYS A 53 6.49 8.74 12.68
CA CYS A 53 7.72 8.05 12.34
C CYS A 53 8.73 9.01 11.70
N VAL A 54 10.02 8.74 11.87
CA VAL A 54 11.09 9.46 11.18
C VAL A 54 11.38 8.74 9.87
N LEU A 55 11.21 9.44 8.75
CA LEU A 55 11.54 8.91 7.44
C LEU A 55 13.05 8.82 7.27
N LYS A 56 13.56 7.60 7.11
CA LYS A 56 14.92 7.34 6.65
C LYS A 56 14.89 7.03 5.15
N PRO A 57 15.65 7.77 4.32
CA PRO A 57 15.74 7.46 2.90
C PRO A 57 16.22 6.03 2.70
N LEU A 58 15.53 5.28 1.84
CA LEU A 58 16.01 3.97 1.43
C LEU A 58 17.26 4.16 0.55
N GLY A 59 18.32 3.41 0.86
CA GLY A 59 19.55 3.44 0.07
C GLY A 59 19.30 3.11 -1.41
N ARG A 60 20.24 3.49 -2.29
CA ARG A 60 20.10 3.35 -3.75
C ARG A 60 19.66 1.96 -4.21
N LEU A 61 20.03 0.93 -3.46
CA LEU A 61 19.69 -0.47 -3.72
C LEU A 61 18.17 -0.72 -3.73
N PHE A 62 17.37 0.01 -2.95
CA PHE A 62 15.94 -0.24 -2.78
C PHE A 62 15.04 0.69 -3.61
N ARG A 63 15.61 1.53 -4.48
CA ARG A 63 14.85 2.44 -5.37
C ARG A 63 13.96 1.71 -6.39
N HIS A 64 14.21 0.42 -6.61
CA HIS A 64 13.41 -0.39 -7.52
C HIS A 64 12.11 -0.89 -6.90
N LEU A 65 11.89 -0.72 -5.58
CA LEU A 65 10.65 -1.14 -4.92
C LEU A 65 9.53 -0.15 -5.28
N PRO A 66 8.55 -0.55 -6.13
CA PRO A 66 7.50 0.35 -6.56
C PRO A 66 6.60 0.72 -5.38
N GLY A 67 6.31 2.02 -5.24
CA GLY A 67 5.40 2.51 -4.21
C GLY A 67 6.00 2.63 -2.81
N VAL A 68 7.32 2.58 -2.66
CA VAL A 68 8.02 2.80 -1.38
C VAL A 68 8.83 4.11 -1.43
N SER A 69 8.62 5.00 -0.47
CA SER A 69 9.31 6.30 -0.36
C SER A 69 10.48 6.28 0.62
N GLY A 70 10.50 5.33 1.56
CA GLY A 70 11.58 5.19 2.53
C GLY A 70 11.31 4.09 3.55
N SER A 71 12.08 4.13 4.63
CA SER A 71 11.92 3.24 5.79
C SER A 71 11.87 4.03 7.09
N THR A 72 11.49 3.36 8.16
CA THR A 72 11.52 3.91 9.51
C THR A 72 11.83 2.82 10.52
N ILE A 73 12.19 3.20 11.74
CA ILE A 73 12.30 2.28 12.87
C ILE A 73 11.06 2.48 13.73
N LEU A 74 10.27 1.42 13.87
CA LEU A 74 9.08 1.41 14.72
C LEU A 74 9.49 1.42 16.20
N GLY A 75 8.59 1.81 17.10
CA GLY A 75 8.84 1.76 18.55
C GLY A 75 9.21 0.36 19.08
N SER A 76 8.90 -0.69 18.32
CA SER A 76 9.31 -2.08 18.57
C SER A 76 10.76 -2.40 18.18
N GLY A 77 11.50 -1.46 17.60
CA GLY A 77 12.83 -1.68 17.03
C GLY A 77 12.83 -2.34 15.64
N ARG A 78 11.67 -2.75 15.13
CA ARG A 78 11.54 -3.32 13.78
C ARG A 78 11.60 -2.25 12.70
N VAL A 79 12.07 -2.62 11.52
CA VAL A 79 12.03 -1.75 10.33
C VAL A 79 10.61 -1.75 9.75
N GLY A 80 10.06 -0.56 9.51
CA GLY A 80 8.85 -0.34 8.72
C GLY A 80 9.18 0.30 7.37
N LEU A 81 8.37 0.03 6.36
CA LEU A 81 8.44 0.70 5.06
C LEU A 81 7.42 1.83 5.01
N VAL A 82 7.82 2.97 4.45
CA VAL A 82 6.93 4.11 4.19
C VAL A 82 6.51 4.04 2.73
N LEU A 83 5.20 4.03 2.49
CA LEU A 83 4.63 3.88 1.16
C LEU A 83 4.32 5.23 0.51
N ASP A 84 4.51 5.33 -0.80
CA ASP A 84 4.19 6.51 -1.61
C ASP A 84 2.76 6.41 -2.17
N VAL A 85 1.82 7.07 -1.50
CA VAL A 85 0.38 7.06 -1.86
C VAL A 85 0.12 7.46 -3.33
N PRO A 86 0.73 8.54 -3.88
CA PRO A 86 0.53 8.89 -5.28
C PRO A 86 0.95 7.78 -6.26
N THR A 87 2.08 7.11 -6.02
CA THR A 87 2.54 5.98 -6.85
C THR A 87 1.59 4.80 -6.74
N LEU A 88 1.15 4.44 -5.52
CA LEU A 88 0.18 3.36 -5.32
C LEU A 88 -1.14 3.63 -6.07
N LEU A 89 -1.65 4.85 -6.01
CA LEU A 89 -2.87 5.23 -6.73
C LEU A 89 -2.70 5.08 -8.25
N ARG A 90 -1.58 5.57 -8.82
CA ARG A 90 -1.29 5.41 -10.25
C ARG A 90 -1.21 3.93 -10.65
N THR A 91 -0.57 3.09 -9.84
CA THR A 91 -0.48 1.65 -10.09
C THR A 91 -1.86 0.98 -10.07
N ALA A 92 -2.68 1.28 -9.07
CA ALA A 92 -4.05 0.74 -8.96
C ALA A 92 -4.93 1.10 -10.15
N ILE A 93 -4.85 2.37 -10.60
CA ILE A 93 -5.63 2.87 -11.73
C ILE A 93 -5.14 2.27 -13.05
N ARG A 94 -3.82 2.13 -13.26
CA ARG A 94 -3.27 1.48 -14.45
C ARG A 94 -3.65 0.01 -14.56
N GLN A 95 -3.62 -0.73 -13.45
CA GLN A 95 -4.06 -2.13 -13.44
C GLN A 95 -5.54 -2.28 -13.76
N ARG A 96 -6.40 -1.30 -13.39
CA ARG A 96 -7.79 -1.26 -13.82
C ARG A 96 -7.93 -1.16 -15.35
N ALA A 97 -7.10 -0.34 -16.00
CA ALA A 97 -7.17 -0.14 -17.45
C ALA A 97 -6.69 -1.34 -18.27
N ALA A 98 -5.87 -2.23 -17.68
CA ALA A 98 -5.35 -3.42 -18.34
C ALA A 98 -6.28 -4.66 -18.25
N VAL A 99 -7.38 -4.57 -17.50
CA VAL A 99 -8.34 -5.65 -17.25
C VAL A 99 -9.73 -5.32 -17.85
N SER A 100 -9.82 -4.26 -18.66
CA SER A 100 -10.99 -3.88 -19.46
C SER A 100 -10.72 -4.14 -20.94
#